data_AF-A0A6B2G4G0-F1
#
_entry.id   AF-A0A6B2G4G0-F1
#
_cell.length_a   1.000
_cell.length_b   1.000
_cell.length_c   1.000
_cell.angle_alpha   90.00
_cell.angle_beta   90.00
_cell.angle_gamma   90.00
#
_symmetry.space_group_name_H-M   'P 1'
#
loop_
_entity.id
_entity.type
_entity.pdbx_description
1 polymer ?
#
loop_
_entity_poly.entity_id
_entity_poly.type
_entity_poly.pdbx_seq_one_letter_code
_entity_poly.pdbx_strand_id
1 'polypeptide(L)'
;TMEDEACKITKKRAFIGQLKKTINEVDKFESDIEIIEFEGFRWVIPYEFVFQSSTKRRWVGKKLCDVFLQEFRYSKDYIDKLIQNGTIKVYDDIIDKDFVLKDNMIIKNQVHRHEFPVPAVKIEIIYQNDDMVVINKPPGIPVHPSGHFRHNSLVYILSRDYDLDNLHCVHRLDRFTSGVL
;
A
#
# COMPACT_ATOMS: atom_id res chain seq x y z
N THR A 1 5.90 18.94 -33.62
CA THR A 1 6.62 20.23 -33.47
C THR A 1 6.97 20.44 -31.99
N MET A 2 7.77 21.44 -31.60
CA MET A 2 8.09 21.71 -30.17
C MET A 2 6.83 21.86 -29.28
N GLU A 3 5.70 22.24 -29.89
CA GLU A 3 4.38 22.34 -29.26
C GLU A 3 3.80 20.97 -28.83
N ASP A 4 4.07 19.89 -29.58
CA ASP A 4 3.61 18.54 -29.26
C ASP A 4 4.34 17.94 -28.05
N GLU A 5 5.64 18.26 -27.89
CA GLU A 5 6.43 17.84 -26.73
C GLU A 5 6.03 18.61 -25.47
N ALA A 6 5.80 19.93 -25.60
CA ALA A 6 5.29 20.75 -24.50
C ALA A 6 3.91 20.26 -24.02
N CYS A 7 3.00 19.90 -24.95
CA CYS A 7 1.68 19.37 -24.61
C CYS A 7 1.75 18.02 -23.86
N LYS A 8 2.68 17.13 -24.23
CA LYS A 8 2.93 15.86 -23.52
C LYS A 8 3.48 16.06 -22.10
N ILE A 9 4.38 17.02 -21.92
CA ILE A 9 4.96 17.35 -20.61
C ILE A 9 3.89 17.91 -19.67
N THR A 10 3.03 18.79 -20.17
CA THR A 10 1.93 19.40 -19.38
C THR A 10 0.89 18.36 -18.98
N LYS A 11 0.50 17.45 -19.87
CA LYS A 11 -0.39 16.32 -19.55
C LYS A 11 0.23 15.36 -18.52
N LYS A 12 1.53 15.08 -18.62
CA LYS A 12 2.27 14.25 -17.64
C LYS A 12 2.32 14.91 -16.26
N ARG A 13 2.54 16.24 -16.18
CA ARG A 13 2.51 16.99 -14.91
C ARG A 13 1.12 17.01 -14.28
N ALA A 14 0.07 17.20 -15.08
CA ALA A 14 -1.32 17.14 -14.60
C ALA A 14 -1.69 15.75 -14.07
N PHE A 15 -1.27 14.68 -14.77
CA PHE A 15 -1.48 13.30 -14.34
C PHE A 15 -0.73 12.96 -13.05
N ILE A 16 0.53 13.38 -12.91
CA ILE A 16 1.30 13.22 -11.67
C ILE A 16 0.66 14.02 -10.52
N GLY A 17 0.13 15.21 -10.81
CA GLY A 17 -0.60 16.02 -9.83
C GLY A 17 -1.89 15.34 -9.35
N GLN A 18 -2.68 14.77 -10.26
CA GLN A 18 -3.84 13.95 -9.92
C GLN A 18 -3.45 12.70 -9.12
N LEU A 19 -2.40 11.99 -9.52
CA LEU A 19 -1.88 10.83 -8.78
C LEU A 19 -1.48 11.19 -7.35
N LYS A 20 -0.73 12.30 -7.17
CA LYS A 20 -0.36 12.79 -5.84
C LYS A 20 -1.56 13.21 -5.00
N LYS A 21 -2.56 13.83 -5.62
CA LYS A 21 -3.80 14.22 -4.94
C LYS A 21 -4.61 13.00 -4.49
N THR A 22 -4.73 11.99 -5.35
CA THR A 22 -5.38 10.71 -5.01
C THR A 22 -4.58 9.93 -3.96
N ILE A 23 -3.25 9.92 -4.02
CA ILE A 23 -2.40 9.31 -2.98
C ILE A 23 -2.63 10.01 -1.63
N ASN A 24 -2.61 11.34 -1.60
CA ASN A 24 -2.88 12.11 -0.38
C ASN A 24 -4.31 11.94 0.14
N GLU A 25 -5.30 11.73 -0.74
CA GLU A 25 -6.69 11.43 -0.35
C GLU A 25 -6.81 10.01 0.22
N VAL A 26 -6.11 9.02 -0.36
CA VAL A 26 -6.03 7.64 0.16
C VAL A 26 -5.32 7.59 1.52
N ASP A 27 -4.20 8.30 1.70
CA ASP A 27 -3.50 8.40 2.98
C ASP A 27 -4.38 9.07 4.06
N LYS A 28 -5.31 9.95 3.66
CA LYS A 28 -6.29 10.58 4.57
C LYS A 28 -7.41 9.65 5.03
N PHE A 29 -7.82 8.67 4.22
CA PHE A 29 -8.79 7.64 4.65
C PHE A 29 -8.15 6.60 5.59
N GLU A 30 -6.82 6.53 5.63
CA GLU A 30 -6.06 5.56 6.44
C GLU A 30 -5.90 5.96 7.92
N SER A 31 -6.09 7.24 8.28
CA SER A 31 -5.98 7.73 9.65
C SER A 31 -7.15 7.33 10.56
N ASP A 32 -8.29 6.92 9.97
CA ASP A 32 -9.54 6.66 10.70
C ASP A 32 -9.72 5.18 11.09
N ILE A 33 -8.76 4.31 10.76
CA ILE A 33 -8.84 2.89 11.08
C ILE A 33 -8.73 2.70 12.59
N GLU A 34 -9.69 2.01 13.19
CA GLU A 34 -9.72 1.75 14.62
C GLU A 34 -8.63 0.73 15.02
N ILE A 35 -7.93 1.02 16.11
CA ILE A 35 -6.90 0.17 16.69
C ILE A 35 -7.27 -0.06 18.15
N ILE A 36 -7.25 -1.32 18.57
CA ILE A 36 -7.56 -1.72 19.95
C ILE A 36 -6.38 -2.48 20.55
N GLU A 37 -6.17 -2.30 21.85
CA GLU A 37 -5.27 -3.14 22.62
C GLU A 37 -6.06 -4.17 23.41
N PHE A 38 -5.77 -5.44 23.20
CA PHE A 38 -6.45 -6.55 23.88
C PHE A 38 -5.45 -7.68 24.14
N GLU A 39 -5.43 -8.16 25.40
CA GLU A 39 -4.54 -9.23 25.86
C GLU A 39 -3.04 -8.98 25.58
N GLY A 40 -2.59 -7.73 25.65
CA GLY A 40 -1.18 -7.37 25.38
C GLY A 40 -0.80 -7.30 23.90
N PHE A 41 -1.80 -7.30 23.01
CA PHE A 41 -1.61 -7.17 21.57
C PHE A 41 -2.34 -5.96 21.01
N ARG A 42 -1.71 -5.33 20.00
CA ARG A 42 -2.28 -4.30 19.15
C ARG A 42 -3.01 -4.96 17.98
N TRP A 43 -4.31 -4.73 17.93
CA TRP A 43 -5.21 -5.21 16.88
C TRP A 43 -5.64 -4.04 16.00
N VAL A 44 -5.70 -4.28 14.70
CA VAL A 44 -6.25 -3.35 13.74
C VAL A 44 -7.62 -3.89 13.33
N ILE A 45 -8.67 -3.11 13.53
CA ILE A 45 -10.00 -3.49 13.10
C ILE A 45 -10.00 -3.65 11.57
N PRO A 46 -10.58 -4.74 11.01
CA PRO A 46 -10.60 -4.95 9.58
C PRO A 46 -11.14 -3.76 8.80
N TYR A 47 -10.52 -3.47 7.66
CA TYR A 47 -10.81 -2.27 6.88
C TYR A 47 -10.78 -2.55 5.37
N GLU A 48 -11.51 -1.73 4.62
CA GLU A 48 -11.46 -1.75 3.16
C GLU A 48 -10.18 -1.07 2.66
N PHE A 49 -9.49 -1.70 1.72
CA PHE A 49 -8.24 -1.22 1.17
C PHE A 49 -8.20 -1.40 -0.33
N VAL A 50 -7.70 -0.40 -1.06
CA VAL A 50 -7.59 -0.47 -2.52
C VAL A 50 -6.13 -0.61 -2.92
N PHE A 51 -5.74 -1.78 -3.42
CA PHE A 51 -4.48 -1.94 -4.13
C PHE A 51 -4.58 -1.24 -5.48
N GLN A 52 -3.72 -0.24 -5.70
CA GLN A 52 -3.67 0.48 -6.96
C GLN A 52 -2.29 0.34 -7.61
N SER A 53 -2.27 0.05 -8.91
CA SER A 53 -1.03 0.02 -9.68
C SER A 53 -1.25 0.49 -11.11
N SER A 54 -0.31 1.28 -11.63
CA SER A 54 -0.25 1.57 -13.04
C SER A 54 0.17 0.32 -13.83
N THR A 55 -0.37 0.15 -15.05
CA THR A 55 0.04 -0.91 -15.96
C THR A 55 1.55 -0.87 -16.14
N LYS A 56 2.21 -1.98 -15.80
CA LYS A 56 3.65 -2.12 -16.00
C LYS A 56 3.92 -2.44 -17.46
N ARG A 57 5.10 -2.08 -17.98
CA ARG A 57 5.48 -2.39 -19.37
C ARG A 57 5.25 -3.86 -19.76
N ARG A 58 5.55 -4.79 -18.85
CA ARG A 58 5.38 -6.24 -19.05
C ARG A 58 3.91 -6.73 -19.06
N TRP A 59 2.97 -5.86 -18.71
CA TRP A 59 1.52 -6.14 -18.71
C TRP A 59 0.83 -5.59 -19.97
N VAL A 60 1.45 -4.63 -20.66
CA VAL A 60 0.87 -4.03 -21.87
C VAL A 60 0.68 -5.10 -22.95
N GLY A 61 -0.52 -5.13 -23.53
CA GLY A 61 -0.91 -6.13 -24.54
C GLY A 61 -1.32 -7.48 -23.98
N LYS A 62 -1.24 -7.70 -22.65
CA LYS A 62 -1.76 -8.90 -22.00
C LYS A 62 -3.21 -8.69 -21.56
N LYS A 63 -3.96 -9.79 -21.46
CA LYS A 63 -5.28 -9.79 -20.85
C LYS A 63 -5.16 -9.55 -19.35
N LEU A 64 -6.17 -8.91 -18.77
CA LEU A 64 -6.27 -8.69 -17.33
C LEU A 64 -6.13 -10.01 -16.56
N CYS A 65 -6.88 -11.04 -16.95
CA CYS A 65 -6.85 -12.35 -16.31
C CYS A 65 -5.44 -12.98 -16.31
N ASP A 66 -4.71 -12.89 -17.42
CA ASP A 66 -3.35 -13.44 -17.54
C ASP A 66 -2.38 -12.73 -16.61
N VAL A 67 -2.52 -11.41 -16.45
CA VAL A 67 -1.70 -10.64 -15.50
C VAL A 67 -1.98 -11.08 -14.07
N PHE A 68 -3.24 -11.25 -13.70
CA PHE A 68 -3.60 -11.71 -12.35
C PHE A 68 -3.16 -13.15 -12.07
N LEU A 69 -3.22 -14.04 -13.06
CA LEU A 69 -2.73 -15.41 -12.97
C LEU A 69 -1.21 -15.45 -12.79
N GLN A 70 -0.45 -14.67 -13.58
CA GLN A 70 1.01 -14.75 -13.62
C GLN A 70 1.69 -14.01 -12.46
N GLU A 71 1.22 -12.80 -12.14
CA GLU A 71 1.90 -11.93 -11.19
C GLU A 71 1.43 -12.16 -9.76
N PHE A 72 0.11 -12.33 -9.59
CA PHE A 72 -0.53 -12.43 -8.28
C PHE A 72 -0.90 -13.87 -7.90
N ARG A 73 -0.67 -14.84 -8.81
CA ARG A 73 -0.90 -16.28 -8.61
C ARG A 73 -2.33 -16.61 -8.15
N TYR A 74 -3.31 -15.83 -8.59
CA TYR A 74 -4.71 -16.10 -8.30
C TYR A 74 -5.20 -17.29 -9.12
N SER A 75 -6.21 -18.02 -8.64
CA SER A 75 -6.88 -19.03 -9.46
C SER A 75 -7.85 -18.36 -10.44
N LYS A 76 -8.15 -19.03 -11.55
CA LYS A 76 -9.11 -18.52 -12.56
C LYS A 76 -10.48 -18.26 -11.94
N ASP A 77 -10.99 -19.21 -11.16
CA ASP A 77 -12.28 -19.10 -10.48
C ASP A 77 -12.33 -17.93 -9.50
N TYR A 78 -11.20 -17.62 -8.84
CA TYR A 78 -11.11 -16.48 -7.95
C TYR A 78 -11.13 -15.16 -8.72
N ILE A 79 -10.40 -15.07 -9.83
CA ILE A 79 -10.42 -13.88 -10.70
C ILE A 79 -11.83 -13.62 -11.25
N ASP A 80 -12.52 -14.67 -11.71
CA ASP A 80 -13.88 -14.56 -12.23
C ASP A 80 -14.83 -13.98 -11.16
N LYS A 81 -14.73 -14.45 -9.91
CA LYS A 81 -15.50 -13.90 -8.78
C LYS A 81 -15.15 -12.44 -8.50
N LEU A 82 -13.87 -12.07 -8.49
CA LEU A 82 -13.44 -10.69 -8.23
C LEU A 82 -13.95 -9.72 -9.29
N ILE A 83 -13.99 -10.14 -10.56
CA ILE A 83 -14.49 -9.31 -11.65
C ILE A 83 -16.03 -9.21 -11.58
N GLN A 84 -16.73 -10.32 -11.35
CA GLN A 84 -18.20 -10.32 -11.18
C GLN A 84 -18.65 -9.45 -10.02
N ASN A 85 -17.90 -9.46 -8.91
CA ASN A 85 -18.18 -8.64 -7.74
C ASN A 85 -17.76 -7.16 -7.92
N GLY A 86 -17.19 -6.78 -9.07
CA GLY A 86 -16.69 -5.42 -9.33
C GLY A 86 -15.52 -5.02 -8.44
N THR A 87 -14.81 -5.99 -7.88
CA THR A 87 -13.71 -5.81 -6.93
C THR A 87 -12.43 -5.38 -7.65
N ILE A 88 -12.19 -5.92 -8.84
CA ILE A 88 -11.14 -5.47 -9.76
C ILE A 88 -11.75 -4.47 -10.74
N LYS A 89 -11.14 -3.29 -10.81
CA LYS A 89 -11.53 -2.21 -11.72
C LYS A 89 -10.32 -1.71 -12.50
N VAL A 90 -10.56 -1.16 -13.68
CA VAL A 90 -9.56 -0.34 -14.37
C VAL A 90 -10.09 1.08 -14.44
N TYR A 91 -9.32 2.00 -13.86
CA TYR A 91 -9.82 3.28 -13.38
C TYR A 91 -10.96 3.07 -12.39
N ASP A 92 -12.20 3.35 -12.78
CA ASP A 92 -13.41 3.15 -11.96
C ASP A 92 -14.44 2.23 -12.63
N ASP A 93 -14.11 1.69 -13.81
CA ASP A 93 -14.98 0.82 -14.59
C ASP A 93 -14.71 -0.65 -14.28
N ILE A 94 -15.81 -1.43 -14.19
CA ILE A 94 -15.76 -2.89 -14.16
C ILE A 94 -15.49 -3.36 -15.58
N ILE A 95 -14.41 -4.11 -15.78
CA ILE A 95 -13.97 -4.57 -17.10
C ILE A 95 -14.03 -6.08 -17.22
N ASP A 96 -14.16 -6.57 -18.44
CA ASP A 96 -14.12 -7.99 -18.73
C ASP A 96 -12.73 -8.60 -18.46
N LYS A 97 -12.71 -9.89 -18.10
CA LYS A 97 -11.47 -10.61 -17.78
C LYS A 97 -10.49 -10.72 -18.95
N ASP A 98 -11.01 -10.73 -20.18
CA ASP A 98 -10.24 -10.78 -21.42
C ASP A 98 -9.82 -9.39 -21.92
N PHE A 99 -10.13 -8.33 -21.16
CA PHE A 99 -9.71 -6.98 -21.50
C PHE A 99 -8.19 -6.87 -21.62
N VAL A 100 -7.73 -6.30 -22.76
CA VAL A 100 -6.31 -6.14 -23.06
C VAL A 100 -5.79 -4.82 -22.49
N LEU A 101 -4.84 -4.92 -21.57
CA LEU A 101 -4.27 -3.78 -20.87
C LEU A 101 -3.41 -2.91 -21.81
N LYS A 102 -3.60 -1.59 -21.73
CA LYS A 102 -2.80 -0.58 -22.44
C LYS A 102 -1.85 0.14 -21.48
N ASP A 103 -0.89 0.82 -22.06
CA ASP A 103 0.06 1.63 -21.32
C ASP A 103 -0.65 2.73 -20.52
N ASN A 104 -0.09 3.09 -19.37
CA ASN A 104 -0.59 4.11 -18.44
C ASN A 104 -2.02 3.91 -17.90
N MET A 105 -2.61 2.71 -18.00
CA MET A 105 -3.86 2.42 -17.30
C MET A 105 -3.65 2.21 -15.80
N ILE A 106 -4.68 2.46 -15.00
CA ILE A 106 -4.66 2.25 -13.54
C ILE A 106 -5.53 1.05 -13.23
N ILE A 107 -4.95 0.02 -12.61
CA ILE A 107 -5.66 -1.15 -12.12
C ILE A 107 -5.89 -0.96 -10.62
N LYS A 108 -7.14 -1.10 -10.19
CA LYS A 108 -7.55 -1.06 -8.78
C LYS A 108 -8.11 -2.42 -8.39
N ASN A 109 -7.71 -2.91 -7.21
CA ASN A 109 -8.27 -4.11 -6.60
C ASN A 109 -8.65 -3.79 -5.17
N GLN A 110 -9.94 -3.73 -4.89
CA GLN A 110 -10.47 -3.48 -3.55
C GLN A 110 -10.43 -4.78 -2.73
N VAL A 111 -9.97 -4.74 -1.50
CA VAL A 111 -9.92 -5.90 -0.62
C VAL A 111 -10.32 -5.53 0.79
N HIS A 112 -10.94 -6.46 1.48
CA HIS A 112 -11.14 -6.36 2.92
C HIS A 112 -9.88 -6.91 3.62
N ARG A 113 -9.11 -6.04 4.29
CA ARG A 113 -7.84 -6.41 4.94
C ARG A 113 -8.05 -6.82 6.38
N HIS A 114 -7.34 -7.89 6.73
CA HIS A 114 -7.21 -8.41 8.08
C HIS A 114 -5.72 -8.45 8.42
N GLU A 115 -5.29 -7.62 9.36
CA GLU A 115 -3.91 -7.64 9.84
C GLU A 115 -3.78 -8.61 11.01
N PHE A 116 -2.65 -9.31 11.09
CA PHE A 116 -2.35 -10.07 12.30
C PHE A 116 -1.98 -9.11 13.44
N PRO A 117 -2.36 -9.43 14.68
CA PRO A 117 -1.95 -8.64 15.83
C PRO A 117 -0.43 -8.63 16.00
N VAL A 118 0.08 -7.54 16.58
CA VAL A 118 1.48 -7.39 17.00
C VAL A 118 1.54 -7.07 18.49
N PRO A 119 2.67 -7.30 19.18
CA PRO A 119 2.77 -6.94 20.60
C PRO A 119 2.43 -5.47 20.86
N ALA A 120 1.54 -5.20 21.82
CA ALA A 120 1.25 -3.84 22.28
C ALA A 120 2.34 -3.42 23.26
N VAL A 121 3.48 -2.98 22.72
CA VAL A 121 4.64 -2.56 23.49
C VAL A 121 5.04 -1.16 23.09
N LYS A 122 5.43 -0.35 24.08
CA LYS A 122 5.96 0.98 23.83
C LYS A 122 7.27 0.87 23.06
N ILE A 123 7.41 1.68 22.01
CA ILE A 123 8.64 1.80 21.24
C ILE A 123 9.52 2.82 21.97
N GLU A 124 10.72 2.41 22.33
CA GLU A 124 11.69 3.27 22.96
C GLU A 124 12.44 4.06 21.88
N ILE A 125 12.40 5.40 21.98
CA ILE A 125 13.22 6.29 21.17
C ILE A 125 14.55 6.48 21.90
N ILE A 126 15.63 6.01 21.30
CA ILE A 126 17.00 6.11 21.84
C ILE A 126 17.57 7.50 21.54
N TYR A 127 17.33 7.99 20.32
CA TYR A 127 17.83 9.29 19.86
C TYR A 127 16.88 9.90 18.84
N GLN A 128 16.72 11.22 18.85
CA GLN A 128 15.92 11.96 17.88
C GLN A 128 16.51 13.35 17.66
N ASN A 129 16.60 13.75 16.40
CA ASN A 129 16.91 15.11 15.97
C ASN A 129 16.10 15.45 14.71
N ASP A 130 16.41 16.57 14.07
CA ASP A 130 15.68 17.05 12.88
C ASP A 130 15.89 16.16 11.62
N ASP A 131 16.96 15.36 11.60
CA ASP A 131 17.36 14.56 10.45
C ASP A 131 17.03 13.06 10.59
N MET A 132 16.99 12.53 11.82
CA MET A 132 16.79 11.10 12.08
C MET A 132 16.18 10.79 13.45
N VAL A 133 15.56 9.63 13.51
CA VAL A 133 15.14 8.97 14.75
C VAL A 133 15.80 7.59 14.83
N VAL A 134 16.29 7.25 16.01
CA VAL A 134 16.85 5.94 16.34
C VAL A 134 16.01 5.33 17.43
N ILE A 135 15.55 4.11 17.22
CA ILE A 135 14.66 3.42 18.14
C ILE A 135 15.22 2.07 18.57
N ASN A 136 14.80 1.62 19.73
CA ASN A 136 14.97 0.23 20.15
C ASN A 136 13.74 -0.55 19.67
N LYS A 137 13.86 -1.18 18.50
CA LYS A 137 12.76 -1.92 17.89
C LYS A 137 12.45 -3.18 18.72
N PRO A 138 11.21 -3.37 19.17
CA PRO A 138 10.79 -4.61 19.83
C PRO A 138 10.65 -5.77 18.83
N PRO A 139 10.78 -7.03 19.27
CA PRO A 139 10.53 -8.18 18.43
C PRO A 139 9.02 -8.34 18.18
N GLY A 140 8.63 -8.94 17.05
CA GLY A 140 7.24 -9.22 16.67
C GLY A 140 6.59 -8.16 15.77
N ILE A 141 7.20 -6.98 15.63
CA ILE A 141 6.70 -5.87 14.79
C ILE A 141 7.49 -5.81 13.46
N PRO A 142 6.84 -5.85 12.29
CA PRO A 142 7.50 -5.64 10.99
C PRO A 142 7.87 -4.17 10.79
N VAL A 143 9.02 -3.90 10.17
CA VAL A 143 9.53 -2.53 9.99
C VAL A 143 8.65 -1.69 9.05
N HIS A 144 8.36 -2.19 7.86
CA HIS A 144 7.58 -1.49 6.84
C HIS A 144 6.34 -2.30 6.43
N PRO A 145 5.32 -1.64 5.84
CA PRO A 145 4.13 -2.32 5.34
C PRO A 145 4.52 -3.46 4.41
N SER A 146 4.17 -4.67 4.80
CA SER A 146 4.54 -5.88 4.07
C SER A 146 3.57 -7.01 4.38
N GLY A 147 3.16 -7.73 3.33
CA GLY A 147 2.19 -8.82 3.44
C GLY A 147 0.93 -8.38 4.17
N HIS A 148 0.66 -9.05 5.30
CA HIS A 148 -0.52 -8.82 6.14
C HIS A 148 -0.43 -7.58 7.04
N PHE A 149 0.70 -6.86 7.08
CA PHE A 149 0.89 -5.73 8.00
C PHE A 149 0.99 -4.42 7.25
N ARG A 150 0.15 -3.44 7.60
CA ARG A 150 0.23 -2.05 7.16
C ARG A 150 0.20 -1.14 8.38
N HIS A 151 -0.93 -1.06 9.09
CA HIS A 151 -1.07 -0.24 10.31
C HIS A 151 -0.33 -0.84 11.49
N ASN A 152 -0.10 -2.16 11.49
CA ASN A 152 0.76 -2.85 12.45
C ASN A 152 2.24 -2.90 12.03
N SER A 153 2.67 -2.05 11.09
CA SER A 153 4.09 -1.86 10.79
C SER A 153 4.69 -0.73 11.62
N LEU A 154 5.98 -0.85 11.93
CA LEU A 154 6.70 0.07 12.81
C LEU A 154 6.62 1.51 12.32
N VAL A 155 6.81 1.76 11.02
CA VAL A 155 6.68 3.11 10.45
C VAL A 155 5.28 3.71 10.62
N TYR A 156 4.22 2.89 10.54
CA TYR A 156 2.84 3.37 10.77
C TYR A 156 2.54 3.57 12.25
N ILE A 157 3.10 2.73 13.13
CA ILE A 157 2.97 2.91 14.58
C ILE A 157 3.70 4.19 15.00
N LEU A 158 4.91 4.45 14.49
CA LEU A 158 5.66 5.68 14.77
C LEU A 158 4.94 6.93 14.26
N SER A 159 4.40 6.87 13.03
CA SER A 159 3.57 7.95 12.48
C SER A 159 2.35 8.23 13.34
N ARG A 160 1.55 7.21 13.66
CA ARG A 160 0.27 7.38 14.36
C ARG A 160 0.42 7.69 15.86
N ASP A 161 1.32 7.01 16.54
CA ASP A 161 1.37 7.02 18.01
C ASP A 161 2.45 7.98 18.55
N TYR A 162 3.38 8.42 17.70
CA TYR A 162 4.50 9.31 18.08
C TYR A 162 4.60 10.57 17.21
N ASP A 163 3.65 10.78 16.30
CA ASP A 163 3.62 11.90 15.33
C ASP A 163 4.92 11.99 14.48
N LEU A 164 5.52 10.82 14.19
CA LEU A 164 6.74 10.72 13.37
C LEU A 164 6.40 10.27 11.94
N ASP A 165 5.97 11.23 11.13
CA ASP A 165 5.60 11.00 9.73
C ASP A 165 6.79 10.99 8.77
N ASN A 166 6.56 10.47 7.56
CA ASN A 166 7.52 10.49 6.44
C ASN A 166 8.89 9.85 6.77
N LEU A 167 8.91 8.89 7.70
CA LEU A 167 10.12 8.16 8.04
C LEU A 167 10.56 7.23 6.90
N HIS A 168 11.86 7.25 6.61
CA HIS A 168 12.50 6.35 5.67
C HIS A 168 13.53 5.49 6.40
N CYS A 169 13.33 4.17 6.38
CA CYS A 169 14.25 3.25 7.04
C CYS A 169 15.59 3.19 6.28
N VAL A 170 16.69 3.50 6.97
CA VAL A 170 18.06 3.37 6.43
C VAL A 170 18.46 1.90 6.26
N HIS A 171 17.99 1.05 7.16
CA HIS A 171 18.16 -0.39 7.12
C HIS A 171 16.91 -1.07 7.71
N ARG A 172 16.85 -2.41 7.70
CA ARG A 172 15.72 -3.16 8.27
C ARG A 172 16.20 -4.24 9.23
N LEU A 173 15.44 -4.44 10.29
CA LEU A 173 15.46 -5.64 11.11
C LEU A 173 14.29 -6.55 10.73
N ASP A 174 14.48 -7.86 10.85
CA ASP A 174 13.39 -8.80 10.62
C ASP A 174 12.31 -8.69 11.71
N ARG A 175 11.12 -9.21 11.43
CA ARG A 175 9.95 -9.07 12.31
C ARG A 175 10.28 -9.49 13.75
N PHE A 176 10.90 -10.65 13.92
CA PHE A 176 11.23 -11.21 15.24
C PHE A 176 12.61 -10.80 15.77
N THR A 177 13.35 -9.96 15.05
CA THR A 177 14.62 -9.39 15.52
C THR A 177 14.34 -8.11 16.29
N SER A 178 14.96 -7.96 17.46
CA SER A 178 14.94 -6.74 18.26
C SER A 178 16.30 -6.03 18.21
N GLY A 179 16.31 -4.74 18.53
CA GLY A 179 17.53 -3.96 18.65
C GLY A 179 17.41 -2.59 18.00
N VAL A 180 18.55 -1.93 17.85
CA VAL A 180 18.65 -0.57 17.31
C VAL A 180 18.24 -0.57 15.84
N LEU A 181 17.29 0.30 15.49
CA LEU A 181 16.87 0.60 14.12
C LEU A 181 16.95 2.11 13.87
#